data_AF-A0A972LYA5-F1
#
_entry.id   AF-A0A972LYA5-F1
#
_cell.length_a   1.000
_cell.length_b   1.000
_cell.length_c   1.000
_cell.angle_alpha   90.00
_cell.angle_beta   90.00
_cell.angle_gamma   90.00
#
_symmetry.space_group_name_H-M   'P 1'
#
loop_
_entity.id
_entity.type
_entity.pdbx_description
1 polymer ?
#
loop_
_entity_poly.entity_id
_entity_poly.type
_entity_poly.pdbx_seq_one_letter_code
_entity_poly.pdbx_strand_id
1 'polypeptide(L)'
;MYDGINYKCVTTDAPATIRNGRTLVPMRFFLEALGAKLWWVPKDKKVVVIIPQKPHETDSYRYWESVTKIEMWIGYARARVNGSVYDMPSDVPPQIIYSRTYVPLRFIGEMTGWKADWDGDAKVAVIHR
;
A
#
# COMPACT_ATOMS: atom_id res chain seq x y z
N MET A 1 -4.89 9.19 29.86
CA MET A 1 -3.74 8.61 29.14
C MET A 1 -4.31 8.00 27.86
N TYR A 2 -4.20 8.71 26.74
CA TYR A 2 -4.62 8.17 25.45
C TYR A 2 -3.42 7.47 24.82
N ASP A 3 -3.66 6.22 24.45
CA ASP A 3 -2.75 5.29 23.80
C ASP A 3 -2.15 5.93 22.53
N GLY A 4 -0.89 5.60 22.23
CA GLY A 4 -0.03 6.26 21.25
C GLY A 4 -0.43 6.06 19.80
N ILE A 5 -1.58 6.60 19.38
CA ILE A 5 -2.01 6.58 17.98
C ILE A 5 -1.17 7.60 17.21
N ASN A 6 -0.10 7.12 16.55
CA ASN A 6 0.69 7.91 15.61
C ASN A 6 -0.14 8.14 14.33
N TYR A 7 -0.93 9.21 14.32
CA TYR A 7 -1.59 9.69 13.11
C TYR A 7 -0.54 10.29 12.16
N LYS A 8 -0.16 9.55 11.11
CA LYS A 8 0.67 10.09 10.03
C LYS A 8 -0.22 10.54 8.88
N CYS A 9 -0.50 11.85 8.83
CA CYS A 9 -1.16 12.47 7.68
C CYS A 9 -0.16 12.59 6.54
N VAL A 10 -0.43 11.94 5.40
CA VAL A 10 0.38 12.07 4.18
C VAL A 10 -0.44 12.79 3.13
N THR A 11 0.03 13.93 2.66
CA THR A 11 -0.63 14.67 1.57
C THR A 11 -0.24 14.02 0.25
N THR A 12 -1.23 13.56 -0.52
CA THR A 12 -0.98 12.96 -1.84
C THR A 12 -1.17 13.99 -2.95
N ASP A 13 -0.34 13.89 -3.99
CA ASP A 13 -0.44 14.70 -5.21
C ASP A 13 -1.50 14.19 -6.19
N ALA A 14 -2.19 13.10 -5.87
CA ALA A 14 -3.24 12.51 -6.68
C ALA A 14 -4.42 12.07 -5.80
N PRO A 15 -5.68 12.37 -6.18
CA PRO A 15 -6.84 11.94 -5.39
C PRO A 15 -7.07 10.43 -5.54
N ALA A 16 -7.61 9.77 -4.51
CA ALA A 16 -8.21 8.45 -4.71
C ALA A 16 -9.38 8.54 -5.69
N THR A 17 -9.61 7.47 -6.43
CA THR A 17 -10.68 7.35 -7.41
C THR A 17 -11.58 6.18 -7.06
N ILE A 18 -12.88 6.33 -7.26
CA ILE A 18 -13.81 5.19 -7.17
C ILE A 18 -13.96 4.60 -8.56
N ARG A 19 -13.79 3.27 -8.69
CA ARG A 19 -14.09 2.52 -9.91
C ARG A 19 -14.83 1.25 -9.54
N ASN A 20 -15.94 0.97 -10.22
CA ASN A 20 -16.78 -0.21 -9.96
C ASN A 20 -17.16 -0.36 -8.47
N GLY A 21 -17.48 0.76 -7.81
CA GLY A 21 -17.81 0.77 -6.37
C GLY A 21 -16.64 0.49 -5.43
N ARG A 22 -15.39 0.43 -5.91
CA ARG A 22 -14.20 0.28 -5.07
C ARG A 22 -13.30 1.49 -5.12
N THR A 23 -12.72 1.80 -3.96
CA THR A 23 -11.74 2.87 -3.81
C THR A 23 -10.37 2.38 -4.27
N LEU A 24 -9.90 2.99 -5.35
CA LEU A 24 -8.55 2.91 -5.85
C LEU A 24 -7.76 4.09 -5.32
N VAL A 25 -6.60 3.80 -4.77
CA VAL A 25 -5.74 4.81 -4.15
C VAL A 25 -4.39 4.84 -4.85
N PRO A 26 -3.79 6.03 -5.05
CA PRO A 26 -2.45 6.12 -5.60
C PRO A 26 -1.46 5.47 -4.63
N MET A 27 -0.69 4.53 -5.12
CA MET A 27 0.13 3.66 -4.28
C MET A 27 1.17 4.46 -3.48
N ARG A 28 1.75 5.51 -4.08
CA ARG A 28 2.81 6.33 -3.47
C ARG A 28 2.44 6.89 -2.10
N PHE A 29 1.18 7.26 -1.91
CA PHE A 29 0.65 7.75 -0.64
C PHE A 29 0.94 6.76 0.52
N PHE A 30 0.68 5.47 0.33
CA PHE A 30 0.96 4.44 1.35
C PHE A 30 2.45 4.23 1.56
N LEU A 31 3.22 4.30 0.48
CA LEU A 31 4.63 3.97 0.53
C LEU A 31 5.43 5.01 1.31
N GLU A 32 5.11 6.28 1.16
CA GLU A 32 5.75 7.35 1.94
C GLU A 32 5.40 7.28 3.43
N ALA A 33 4.15 6.92 3.75
CA ALA A 33 3.75 6.69 5.13
C ALA A 33 4.58 5.58 5.79
N LEU A 34 4.78 4.49 5.06
CA LEU A 34 5.46 3.27 5.53
C LEU A 34 6.98 3.28 5.34
N GLY A 35 7.56 4.33 4.74
CA GLY A 35 8.99 4.36 4.39
C GLY A 35 9.39 3.34 3.32
N ALA A 36 8.42 2.91 2.51
CA ALA A 36 8.59 1.87 1.51
C ALA A 36 9.20 2.40 0.21
N LYS A 37 9.89 1.52 -0.52
CA LYS A 37 10.48 1.79 -1.82
C LYS A 37 9.63 1.17 -2.94
N LEU A 38 9.43 1.92 -4.04
CA LEU A 38 8.70 1.50 -5.23
C LEU A 38 9.64 1.35 -6.42
N TRP A 39 9.51 0.26 -7.17
CA TRP A 39 10.22 0.03 -8.42
C TRP A 39 9.25 -0.40 -9.52
N TRP A 40 9.38 0.21 -10.70
CA TRP A 40 8.66 -0.24 -11.89
C TRP A 40 9.54 -1.20 -12.69
N VAL A 41 9.00 -2.37 -13.02
CA VAL A 41 9.66 -3.36 -13.89
C VAL A 41 8.91 -3.39 -15.22
N PRO A 42 9.40 -2.69 -16.26
CA PRO A 42 8.67 -2.49 -17.51
C PRO A 42 8.46 -3.79 -18.29
N LYS A 43 9.45 -4.68 -18.28
CA LYS A 43 9.40 -5.98 -18.99
C LYS A 43 8.21 -6.83 -18.58
N ASP A 44 7.92 -6.84 -17.28
CA ASP A 44 6.85 -7.65 -16.69
C ASP A 44 5.57 -6.85 -16.46
N LYS A 45 5.57 -5.54 -16.79
CA LYS A 45 4.51 -4.58 -16.43
C LYS A 45 4.07 -4.71 -14.96
N LYS A 46 5.04 -4.78 -14.04
CA LYS A 46 4.78 -4.93 -12.61
C LYS A 46 5.43 -3.84 -11.78
N VAL A 47 4.77 -3.49 -10.67
CA VAL A 47 5.38 -2.72 -9.59
C VAL A 47 5.89 -3.67 -8.52
N VAL A 48 7.06 -3.34 -7.98
CA VAL A 48 7.68 -4.03 -6.84
C VAL A 48 7.81 -3.03 -5.71
N VAL A 49 7.33 -3.44 -4.54
CA VAL A 49 7.32 -2.62 -3.33
C VAL A 49 8.06 -3.33 -2.23
N ILE A 50 8.93 -2.59 -1.55
CA ILE A 50 9.70 -3.07 -0.42
C ILE A 50 9.36 -2.18 0.77
N ILE A 51 8.68 -2.73 1.76
CA ILE A 51 8.27 -2.04 2.99
C ILE A 51 9.22 -2.48 4.11
N PRO A 52 9.98 -1.56 4.73
CA PRO A 52 10.75 -1.91 5.91
C PRO A 52 9.79 -2.18 7.08
N GLN A 53 9.98 -3.30 7.77
CA GLN A 53 9.27 -3.53 9.02
C GLN A 53 10.12 -2.97 10.17
N LYS A 54 9.50 -2.12 10.99
CA LYS A 54 10.13 -1.69 12.23
C LYS A 54 10.26 -2.90 13.16
N PRO A 55 11.38 -3.06 13.88
CA PRO A 55 11.46 -3.99 14.99
C PRO A 55 10.29 -3.75 15.94
N HIS A 56 9.72 -4.82 16.49
CA HIS A 56 8.79 -4.70 17.58
C HIS A 56 9.52 -3.98 18.73
N GLU A 57 8.96 -2.89 19.27
CA GLU A 57 9.64 -2.03 20.26
C GLU A 57 10.12 -2.79 21.50
N THR A 58 9.55 -3.97 21.75
CA THR A 58 9.89 -4.84 22.89
C THR A 58 11.04 -5.84 22.61
N ASP A 59 11.49 -5.99 21.37
CA ASP A 59 12.49 -7.00 20.98
C ASP A 59 13.81 -6.33 20.56
N SER A 60 14.57 -5.87 21.56
CA SER A 60 15.80 -5.07 21.42
C SER A 60 16.97 -5.80 20.74
N TYR A 61 16.84 -7.11 20.48
CA TYR A 61 17.92 -7.95 19.96
C TYR A 61 17.74 -8.42 18.51
N ARG A 62 16.62 -8.11 17.85
CA ARG A 62 16.32 -8.60 16.50
C ARG A 62 16.69 -7.59 15.42
N TYR A 63 17.99 -7.37 15.25
CA TYR A 63 18.57 -6.56 14.18
C TYR A 63 18.70 -7.39 12.88
N TRP A 64 17.56 -7.57 12.22
CA TRP A 64 17.49 -7.89 10.80
C TRP A 64 16.30 -7.09 10.28
N GLU A 65 16.52 -6.21 9.30
CA GLU A 65 15.42 -5.49 8.67
C GLU A 65 14.55 -6.53 7.93
N SER A 66 13.51 -7.04 8.58
CA SER A 66 12.48 -7.78 7.87
C SER A 66 11.79 -6.80 6.92
N VAL A 67 11.70 -7.18 5.65
CA VAL A 67 10.99 -6.38 4.65
C VAL A 67 9.77 -7.15 4.16
N THR A 68 8.68 -6.43 3.93
CA THR A 68 7.56 -6.98 3.15
C THR A 68 7.78 -6.62 1.69
N LYS A 69 7.95 -7.64 0.86
CA LYS A 69 8.04 -7.49 -0.60
C LYS A 69 6.68 -7.76 -1.23
N ILE A 70 6.12 -6.78 -1.94
CA ILE A 70 4.86 -6.89 -2.69
C ILE A 70 5.16 -6.70 -4.18
N GLU A 71 4.76 -7.65 -5.01
CA GLU A 71 4.82 -7.56 -6.48
C GLU A 71 3.40 -7.56 -7.04
N MET A 72 3.08 -6.60 -7.90
CA MET A 72 1.76 -6.45 -8.50
C MET A 72 1.86 -6.16 -9.99
N TRP A 73 1.10 -6.89 -10.80
CA TRP A 73 1.07 -6.73 -12.25
C TRP A 73 -0.08 -5.82 -12.66
N ILE A 74 0.21 -4.85 -13.53
CA ILE A 74 -0.80 -3.92 -14.02
C ILE A 74 -1.84 -4.67 -14.85
N GLY A 75 -3.12 -4.45 -14.53
CA GLY A 75 -4.26 -5.09 -15.17
C GLY A 75 -4.52 -6.52 -14.70
N TYR A 76 -3.73 -7.05 -13.77
CA TYR A 76 -3.90 -8.40 -13.25
C TYR A 76 -4.27 -8.39 -11.78
N ALA A 77 -5.39 -9.02 -11.43
CA ALA A 77 -5.94 -9.02 -10.08
C ALA A 77 -5.27 -10.06 -9.17
N ARG A 78 -3.94 -10.09 -9.20
CA ARG A 78 -3.13 -10.97 -8.36
C ARG A 78 -1.82 -10.29 -8.03
N ALA A 79 -1.38 -10.49 -6.80
CA ALA A 79 -0.12 -10.00 -6.27
C ALA A 79 0.70 -11.17 -5.74
N ARG A 80 2.00 -10.93 -5.55
CA ARG A 80 2.86 -11.76 -4.71
C ARG A 80 3.31 -10.97 -3.50
N VAL A 81 3.09 -11.51 -2.31
CA VAL A 81 3.58 -10.95 -1.04
C VAL A 81 4.53 -11.95 -0.42
N ASN A 82 5.79 -11.56 -0.26
CA ASN A 82 6.87 -12.42 0.22
C ASN A 82 6.94 -13.77 -0.52
N GLY A 83 6.71 -13.75 -1.83
CA GLY A 83 6.69 -14.93 -2.70
C GLY A 83 5.37 -15.71 -2.73
N SER A 84 4.50 -15.53 -1.74
CA SER A 84 3.16 -16.16 -1.72
C SER A 84 2.18 -15.37 -2.59
N VAL A 85 1.26 -16.07 -3.23
CA VAL A 85 0.28 -15.48 -4.17
C VAL A 85 -0.99 -15.07 -3.43
N TYR A 86 -1.47 -13.85 -3.69
CA TYR A 86 -2.72 -13.31 -3.15
C TYR A 86 -3.57 -12.75 -4.27
N ASP A 87 -4.87 -13.06 -4.26
CA ASP A 87 -5.80 -12.52 -5.23
C ASP A 87 -6.30 -11.13 -4.79
N MET A 88 -6.53 -10.27 -5.78
CA MET A 88 -7.19 -8.98 -5.64
C MET A 88 -8.59 -9.06 -6.27
N PRO A 89 -9.47 -8.10 -5.98
CA PRO A 89 -10.75 -8.03 -6.66
C PRO A 89 -10.60 -7.89 -8.18
N SER A 90 -11.19 -8.81 -8.95
CA SER A 90 -10.93 -8.98 -10.39
C SER A 90 -11.35 -7.80 -11.26
N ASP A 91 -12.43 -7.11 -10.89
CA ASP A 91 -12.97 -5.94 -11.57
C ASP A 91 -12.22 -4.64 -11.23
N VAL A 92 -11.27 -4.67 -10.29
CA VAL A 92 -10.45 -3.51 -9.92
C VAL A 92 -9.00 -3.94 -9.68
N PRO A 93 -8.26 -4.36 -10.72
CA PRO A 93 -6.84 -4.69 -10.60
C PRO A 93 -5.97 -3.43 -10.42
N PRO A 94 -4.66 -3.57 -10.15
CA PRO A 94 -3.72 -2.45 -10.22
C PRO A 94 -3.74 -1.78 -11.59
N GLN A 95 -3.78 -0.45 -11.62
CA GLN A 95 -3.92 0.33 -12.85
C GLN A 95 -2.95 1.51 -12.87
N ILE A 96 -2.55 1.96 -14.06
CA ILE A 96 -1.84 3.23 -14.21
C ILE A 96 -2.85 4.26 -14.69
N ILE A 97 -3.02 5.34 -13.93
CA ILE A 97 -3.91 6.47 -14.26
C ILE A 97 -3.09 7.73 -14.08
N TYR A 98 -3.01 8.58 -15.12
CA TYR A 98 -2.19 9.80 -15.13
C TYR A 98 -0.76 9.60 -14.57
N SER A 99 -0.07 8.55 -15.04
CA SER A 99 1.30 8.21 -14.62
C SER A 99 1.46 7.89 -13.12
N ARG A 100 0.37 7.45 -12.47
CA ARG A 100 0.36 6.97 -11.09
C ARG A 100 -0.20 5.55 -11.05
N THR A 101 0.43 4.69 -10.25
CA THR A 101 -0.11 3.34 -9.99
C THR A 101 -1.19 3.43 -8.93
N TYR A 102 -2.39 2.96 -9.26
CA TYR A 102 -3.52 2.82 -8.37
C TYR A 102 -3.72 1.37 -7.99
N VAL A 103 -4.04 1.13 -6.73
CA VAL A 103 -4.25 -0.21 -6.17
C VAL A 103 -5.50 -0.22 -5.29
N PRO A 104 -6.18 -1.37 -5.13
CA PRO A 104 -7.30 -1.48 -4.20
C PRO A 104 -6.86 -1.20 -2.76
N LEU A 105 -7.52 -0.24 -2.11
CA LEU A 105 -7.21 0.17 -0.74
C LEU A 105 -7.22 -1.01 0.25
N ARG A 106 -8.26 -1.85 0.15
CA ARG A 106 -8.45 -3.03 1.01
C ARG A 106 -7.26 -3.99 0.95
N PHE A 107 -6.77 -4.28 -0.25
CA PHE A 107 -5.65 -5.20 -0.44
C PHE A 107 -4.39 -4.70 0.28
N ILE A 108 -4.09 -3.40 0.21
CA ILE A 108 -2.94 -2.83 0.91
C ILE A 108 -3.09 -2.96 2.42
N GLY A 109 -4.29 -2.69 2.96
CA GLY A 109 -4.51 -2.83 4.39
C GLY A 109 -4.33 -4.26 4.90
N GLU A 110 -4.89 -5.24 4.18
CA GLU A 110 -4.77 -6.67 4.51
C GLU A 110 -3.31 -7.15 4.49
N MET A 111 -2.53 -6.78 3.46
CA MET A 111 -1.17 -7.29 3.29
C MET A 111 -0.14 -6.61 4.19
N THR A 112 -0.43 -5.41 4.67
CA THR A 112 0.48 -4.65 5.55
C THR A 112 0.08 -4.75 7.02
N GLY A 113 -1.15 -5.17 7.31
CA GLY A 113 -1.73 -5.15 8.67
C GLY A 113 -2.12 -3.75 9.14
N TRP A 114 -2.00 -2.73 8.28
CA TRP A 114 -2.45 -1.37 8.58
C TRP A 114 -3.89 -1.20 8.17
N LYS A 115 -4.67 -0.50 8.99
CA LYS A 115 -5.98 -0.03 8.56
C LYS A 115 -5.79 1.26 7.78
N ALA A 116 -6.50 1.35 6.66
CA ALA A 116 -6.42 2.49 5.78
C ALA A 116 -7.83 2.95 5.46
N ASP A 117 -8.17 4.13 5.97
CA ASP A 117 -9.41 4.82 5.67
C ASP A 117 -9.13 5.90 4.64
N TRP A 118 -10.10 6.16 3.78
CA TRP A 118 -10.06 7.26 2.83
C TRP A 118 -11.16 8.27 3.16
N ASP A 119 -10.74 9.49 3.48
CA ASP A 119 -11.61 10.66 3.56
C ASP A 119 -11.74 11.29 2.17
N GLY A 120 -12.91 11.11 1.57
CA GLY A 120 -13.24 11.60 0.23
C GLY A 120 -13.39 13.12 0.14
N ASP A 121 -13.71 13.78 1.24
CA ASP A 121 -13.94 15.22 1.29
C ASP A 121 -12.62 15.95 1.52
N ALA A 122 -11.80 15.47 2.45
CA ALA A 122 -10.48 16.01 2.73
C ALA A 122 -9.43 15.59 1.67
N LYS A 123 -9.72 14.57 0.84
CA LYS A 123 -8.75 13.90 -0.04
C LYS A 123 -7.54 13.37 0.74
N VAL A 124 -7.79 12.90 1.97
CA VAL A 124 -6.78 12.38 2.89
C VAL A 124 -7.06 10.91 3.10
N ALA A 125 -6.04 10.06 2.99
CA ALA A 125 -6.14 8.76 3.62
C ALA A 125 -5.52 8.82 5.01
N VAL A 126 -6.15 8.13 5.94
CA VAL A 126 -5.69 7.97 7.31
C VAL A 126 -5.24 6.53 7.45
N ILE A 127 -3.97 6.35 7.77
CA ILE A 127 -3.39 5.03 7.99
C ILE A 127 -3.11 4.90 9.49
N HIS A 128 -3.63 3.85 10.10
CA HIS A 128 -3.44 3.58 11.52
C HIS A 128 -3.12 2.10 11.74
N ARG A 129 -2.38 1.82 12.81
CA ARG A 129 -2.02 0.47 13.26
C ARG A 129 -2.86 0.09 14.47
#